data_AF-D5V357-F1
#
_entry.id   AF-D5V357-F1
#
_cell.length_a   1.000
_cell.length_b   1.000
_cell.length_c   1.000
_cell.angle_alpha   90.00
_cell.angle_beta   90.00
_cell.angle_gamma   90.00
#
_symmetry.space_group_name_H-M   'P 1'
#
loop_
_entity.id
_entity.type
_entity.pdbx_description
1 polymer ?
#
loop_
_entity_poly.entity_id
_entity_poly.type
_entity_poly.pdbx_seq_one_letter_code
_entity_poly.pdbx_strand_id
1 'polypeptide(L)'
;MNTQEVNKARALYYGLFSSLFSFINDNEKYENIQNIITLLSANPIDEHSDKALKAMKIFLQEKGLEKLQEENNEVFFSLSTSFIPTTASFYAEGRDDGKKRVEMTNLILQSKFRKDSENFKEAEDHVSFIFSFLQTLIEQDFSQNENILINDIYINVLNDVIDLFIKKIYSHESSIFYKEAAILLKVFIELERTYLNIKINDNQKIDEEKSFHKSKKSFRKKKKRKET
;
A
#
# COMPACT_ATOMS: atom_id res chain seq x y z
N MET A 1 -19.17 -7.86 -17.16
CA MET A 1 -18.65 -7.05 -16.05
C MET A 1 -18.72 -5.60 -16.50
N ASN A 2 -19.41 -4.73 -15.76
CA ASN A 2 -19.54 -3.33 -16.15
C ASN A 2 -18.23 -2.60 -15.86
N THR A 3 -17.38 -2.37 -16.87
CA THR A 3 -16.06 -1.76 -16.67
C THR A 3 -16.11 -0.43 -15.92
N GLN A 4 -17.17 0.35 -16.14
CA GLN A 4 -17.31 1.63 -15.47
C GLN A 4 -17.46 1.48 -13.95
N GLU A 5 -18.23 0.51 -13.49
CA GLU A 5 -18.39 0.20 -12.06
C GLU A 5 -17.09 -0.34 -11.47
N VAL A 6 -16.38 -1.19 -12.22
CA VAL A 6 -15.10 -1.73 -11.80
C VAL A 6 -14.07 -0.62 -11.64
N ASN A 7 -13.93 0.26 -12.62
CA ASN A 7 -12.99 1.37 -12.57
C ASN A 7 -13.32 2.34 -11.43
N LYS A 8 -14.60 2.58 -11.12
CA LYS A 8 -14.99 3.34 -9.92
C LYS A 8 -14.53 2.66 -8.63
N ALA A 9 -14.72 1.35 -8.50
CA ALA A 9 -14.26 0.60 -7.34
C ALA A 9 -12.72 0.64 -7.22
N ARG A 10 -11.99 0.44 -8.34
CA ARG A 10 -10.53 0.54 -8.40
C ARG A 10 -10.04 1.91 -7.94
N ALA A 11 -10.63 2.99 -8.43
CA ALA A 11 -10.30 4.35 -8.02
C ALA A 11 -10.47 4.57 -6.51
N LEU A 12 -11.56 4.03 -5.91
CA LEU A 12 -11.78 4.10 -4.47
C LEU A 12 -10.71 3.35 -3.67
N TYR A 13 -10.31 2.16 -4.10
CA TYR A 13 -9.21 1.41 -3.46
C TYR A 13 -7.89 2.18 -3.54
N TYR A 14 -7.53 2.69 -4.72
CA TYR A 14 -6.33 3.52 -4.86
C TYR A 14 -6.37 4.76 -3.98
N GLY A 15 -7.51 5.46 -3.92
CA GLY A 15 -7.68 6.62 -3.06
C GLY A 15 -7.58 6.31 -1.57
N LEU A 16 -8.14 5.16 -1.14
CA LEU A 16 -7.96 4.67 0.22
C LEU A 16 -6.48 4.46 0.55
N PHE A 17 -5.77 3.68 -0.27
CA PHE A 17 -4.35 3.38 -0.02
C PHE A 17 -3.46 4.62 -0.12
N SER A 18 -3.75 5.53 -1.06
CA SER A 18 -3.10 6.84 -1.12
C SER A 18 -3.24 7.59 0.21
N SER A 19 -4.45 7.64 0.76
CA SER A 19 -4.73 8.33 2.02
C SER A 19 -4.01 7.66 3.19
N LEU A 20 -4.11 6.33 3.31
CA LEU A 20 -3.54 5.56 4.40
C LEU A 20 -2.00 5.59 4.44
N PHE A 21 -1.34 5.59 3.29
CA PHE A 21 0.13 5.61 3.23
C PHE A 21 0.71 7.01 3.12
N SER A 22 -0.13 8.05 3.24
CA SER A 22 0.31 9.44 3.39
C SER A 22 0.36 9.84 4.87
N PHE A 23 0.95 10.99 5.16
CA PHE A 23 0.86 11.59 6.48
C PHE A 23 -0.60 11.98 6.80
N ILE A 24 -1.13 11.45 7.90
CA ILE A 24 -2.50 11.71 8.36
C ILE A 24 -2.46 12.83 9.39
N ASN A 25 -2.92 14.03 9.02
CA ASN A 25 -2.71 15.25 9.81
C ASN A 25 -3.97 16.08 10.08
N ASP A 26 -5.12 15.69 9.53
CA ASP A 26 -6.35 16.45 9.64
C ASP A 26 -7.59 15.53 9.72
N ASN A 27 -8.70 16.13 10.17
CA ASN A 27 -10.00 15.44 10.28
C ASN A 27 -10.62 15.14 8.91
N GLU A 28 -10.29 15.92 7.88
CA GLU A 28 -10.88 15.73 6.55
C GLU A 28 -10.42 14.42 5.93
N LYS A 29 -9.11 14.13 5.97
CA LYS A 29 -8.54 12.84 5.57
C LYS A 29 -9.12 11.70 6.37
N TYR A 30 -9.30 11.88 7.68
CA TYR A 30 -9.89 10.88 8.55
C TYR A 30 -11.32 10.52 8.15
N GLU A 31 -12.17 11.53 7.97
CA GLU A 31 -13.55 11.36 7.53
C GLU A 31 -13.59 10.70 6.14
N ASN A 32 -12.72 11.12 5.23
CA ASN A 32 -12.60 10.51 3.91
C ASN A 32 -12.23 9.01 4.00
N ILE A 33 -11.26 8.64 4.84
CA ILE A 33 -10.89 7.24 5.10
C ILE A 33 -12.10 6.46 5.62
N GLN A 34 -12.83 7.01 6.60
CA GLN A 34 -14.03 6.35 7.16
C GLN A 34 -15.13 6.15 6.09
N ASN A 35 -15.35 7.16 5.24
CA ASN A 35 -16.34 7.12 4.18
C ASN A 35 -15.99 6.06 3.12
N ILE A 36 -14.74 6.02 2.66
CA ILE A 36 -14.30 5.04 1.68
C ILE A 36 -14.37 3.62 2.26
N ILE A 37 -13.89 3.39 3.49
CA ILE A 37 -14.00 2.08 4.15
C ILE A 37 -15.45 1.66 4.28
N THR A 38 -16.35 2.57 4.66
CA THR A 38 -17.78 2.28 4.76
C THR A 38 -18.38 1.88 3.41
N LEU A 39 -18.01 2.58 2.34
CA LEU A 39 -18.48 2.28 0.99
C LEU A 39 -17.96 0.92 0.48
N LEU A 40 -16.67 0.66 0.65
CA LEU A 40 -16.05 -0.61 0.25
C LEU A 40 -16.56 -1.79 1.08
N SER A 41 -16.88 -1.58 2.37
CA SER A 41 -17.47 -2.62 3.24
C SER A 41 -18.82 -3.12 2.74
N ALA A 42 -19.55 -2.34 1.93
CA ALA A 42 -20.82 -2.76 1.37
C ALA A 42 -20.65 -3.74 0.21
N ASN A 43 -19.50 -3.72 -0.47
CA ASN A 43 -19.19 -4.56 -1.63
C ASN A 43 -17.72 -5.02 -1.57
N PRO A 44 -17.34 -5.86 -0.58
CA PRO A 44 -15.97 -6.36 -0.48
C PRO A 44 -15.61 -7.25 -1.68
N ILE A 45 -14.31 -7.31 -2.01
CA ILE A 45 -13.80 -8.14 -3.12
C ILE A 45 -14.00 -9.63 -2.81
N ASP A 46 -13.71 -10.02 -1.56
CA ASP A 46 -13.72 -11.40 -1.06
C ASP A 46 -13.93 -11.43 0.46
N GLU A 47 -13.88 -12.63 1.06
CA GLU A 47 -14.05 -12.79 2.52
C GLU A 47 -12.92 -12.14 3.33
N HIS A 48 -11.69 -12.10 2.79
CA HIS A 48 -10.55 -11.51 3.49
C HIS A 48 -10.64 -9.99 3.55
N SER A 49 -10.99 -9.35 2.43
CA SER A 49 -11.24 -7.92 2.36
C SER A 49 -12.47 -7.51 3.18
N ASP A 50 -13.53 -8.32 3.22
CA ASP A 50 -14.70 -8.09 4.09
C ASP A 50 -14.29 -8.03 5.57
N LYS A 51 -13.53 -9.04 6.04
CA LYS A 51 -13.05 -9.08 7.42
C LYS A 51 -12.14 -7.91 7.74
N ALA A 52 -11.20 -7.59 6.85
CA ALA A 52 -10.27 -6.47 7.03
C ALA A 52 -11.01 -5.14 7.13
N LEU A 53 -11.93 -4.86 6.20
CA LEU A 53 -12.72 -3.64 6.18
C LEU A 53 -13.59 -3.48 7.45
N LYS A 54 -14.21 -4.57 7.92
CA LYS A 54 -14.96 -4.57 9.19
C LYS A 54 -14.07 -4.29 10.39
N ALA A 55 -12.90 -4.92 10.46
CA ALA A 55 -11.93 -4.69 11.54
C ALA A 55 -11.41 -3.24 11.54
N MET A 56 -11.08 -2.71 10.37
CA MET A 56 -10.69 -1.30 10.19
C MET A 56 -11.82 -0.37 10.64
N LYS A 57 -13.07 -0.63 10.25
CA LYS A 57 -14.22 0.18 10.67
C LYS A 57 -14.39 0.18 12.19
N ILE A 58 -14.30 -0.99 12.84
CA ILE A 58 -14.38 -1.11 14.31
C ILE A 58 -13.25 -0.33 14.97
N PHE A 59 -12.01 -0.46 14.48
CA PHE A 59 -10.88 0.28 15.00
C PHE A 59 -11.11 1.79 14.95
N LEU A 60 -11.56 2.33 13.80
CA LEU A 60 -11.82 3.77 13.67
C LEU A 60 -12.96 4.24 14.58
N GLN A 61 -13.99 3.41 14.78
CA GLN A 61 -15.10 3.73 15.69
C GLN A 61 -14.67 3.74 17.16
N GLU A 62 -13.81 2.80 17.58
CA GLU A 62 -13.40 2.65 18.98
C GLU A 62 -12.20 3.52 19.38
N LYS A 63 -11.26 3.73 18.45
CA LYS A 63 -9.94 4.33 18.72
C LYS A 63 -9.79 5.73 18.16
N GLY A 64 -10.55 6.08 17.14
CA GLY A 64 -10.57 7.43 16.57
C GLY A 64 -9.31 7.81 15.80
N LEU A 65 -9.26 9.08 15.41
CA LEU A 65 -8.17 9.67 14.63
C LEU A 65 -6.82 9.61 15.35
N GLU A 66 -6.77 9.96 16.64
CA GLU A 66 -5.52 10.02 17.41
C GLU A 66 -4.74 8.71 17.33
N LYS A 67 -5.41 7.57 17.56
CA LYS A 67 -4.76 6.26 17.47
C LYS A 67 -4.39 5.83 16.07
N LEU A 68 -5.14 6.26 15.05
CA LEU A 68 -4.73 6.03 13.66
C LEU A 68 -3.46 6.82 13.32
N GLN A 69 -3.35 8.06 13.80
CA GLN A 69 -2.16 8.91 13.59
C GLN A 69 -0.95 8.37 14.35
N GLU A 70 -1.12 7.96 15.60
CA GLU A 70 -0.07 7.31 16.39
C GLU A 70 0.46 6.08 15.65
N GLU A 71 -0.42 5.18 15.20
CA GLU A 71 0.02 3.99 14.46
C GLU A 71 0.69 4.34 13.14
N ASN A 72 0.16 5.29 12.36
CA ASN A 72 0.78 5.78 11.12
C ASN A 72 2.21 6.30 11.38
N ASN A 73 2.41 7.08 12.44
CA ASN A 73 3.71 7.58 12.86
C ASN A 73 4.65 6.45 13.28
N GLU A 74 4.19 5.52 14.10
CA GLU A 74 5.00 4.38 14.54
C GLU A 74 5.42 3.46 13.39
N VAL A 75 4.56 3.29 12.38
CA VAL A 75 4.82 2.40 11.25
C VAL A 75 5.72 3.04 10.19
N PHE A 76 5.55 4.34 9.88
CA PHE A 76 6.20 4.94 8.71
C PHE A 76 7.23 6.04 9.03
N PHE A 77 7.16 6.68 10.20
CA PHE A 77 7.94 7.91 10.47
C PHE A 77 8.82 7.84 11.72
N SER A 78 8.56 6.90 12.62
CA SER A 78 9.24 6.86 13.91
C SER A 78 10.69 6.36 13.78
N LEU A 79 11.62 7.09 14.40
CA LEU A 79 13.02 6.69 14.52
C LEU A 79 13.26 5.66 15.64
N SER A 80 12.27 5.42 16.51
CA SER A 80 12.37 4.47 17.61
C SER A 80 11.94 3.05 17.23
N THR A 81 11.19 2.90 16.14
CA THR A 81 10.76 1.63 15.56
C THR A 81 11.53 1.33 14.28
N SER A 82 11.39 0.11 13.76
CA SER A 82 11.87 -0.20 12.40
C SER A 82 10.90 0.35 11.36
N PHE A 83 10.89 1.68 11.17
CA PHE A 83 9.97 2.31 10.22
C PHE A 83 10.05 1.65 8.84
N ILE A 84 8.91 1.61 8.16
CA ILE A 84 8.77 1.00 6.86
C ILE A 84 9.03 2.06 5.79
N PRO A 85 10.06 1.87 4.95
CA PRO A 85 10.27 2.75 3.81
C PRO A 85 9.09 2.70 2.86
N THR A 86 8.73 3.84 2.29
CA THR A 86 7.49 4.04 1.51
C THR A 86 7.77 4.36 0.05
N THR A 87 9.03 4.29 -0.42
CA THR A 87 9.39 4.56 -1.81
C THR A 87 9.66 3.27 -2.57
N ALA A 88 9.27 3.20 -3.84
CA ALA A 88 9.57 2.05 -4.70
C ALA A 88 11.10 1.89 -4.88
N SER A 89 11.84 2.99 -4.97
CA SER A 89 13.31 2.96 -5.06
C SER A 89 13.94 2.21 -3.89
N PHE A 90 13.45 2.39 -2.66
CA PHE A 90 14.01 1.69 -1.51
C PHE A 90 13.92 0.16 -1.68
N TYR A 91 12.78 -0.35 -2.13
CA TYR A 91 12.58 -1.79 -2.30
C TYR A 91 13.36 -2.37 -3.47
N ALA A 92 13.47 -1.64 -4.58
CA ALA A 92 14.17 -2.10 -5.76
C ALA A 92 15.70 -1.94 -5.67
N GLU A 93 16.19 -0.91 -4.95
CA GLU A 93 17.57 -0.44 -5.03
C GLU A 93 18.25 -0.28 -3.66
N GLY A 94 17.52 -0.46 -2.56
CA GLY A 94 18.05 -0.34 -1.20
C GLY A 94 18.28 1.10 -0.74
N ARG A 95 17.79 2.10 -1.49
CA ARG A 95 17.88 3.53 -1.16
C ARG A 95 16.72 4.32 -1.77
N ASP A 96 16.38 5.45 -1.16
CA ASP A 96 15.46 6.42 -1.74
C ASP A 96 16.09 7.15 -2.96
N ASP A 97 15.26 7.84 -3.73
CA ASP A 97 15.65 8.63 -4.90
C ASP A 97 16.47 7.83 -5.93
N GLY A 98 16.00 6.63 -6.22
CA GLY A 98 16.59 5.68 -7.15
C GLY A 98 16.12 5.85 -8.60
N LYS A 99 16.48 4.86 -9.42
CA LYS A 99 15.98 4.68 -10.78
C LYS A 99 14.45 4.56 -10.81
N LYS A 100 13.81 3.93 -9.81
CA LYS A 100 12.34 3.86 -9.75
C LYS A 100 11.67 5.23 -9.71
N ARG A 101 12.28 6.21 -9.02
CA ARG A 101 11.82 7.60 -9.07
C ARG A 101 11.92 8.20 -10.46
N VAL A 102 13.02 7.95 -11.18
CA VAL A 102 13.20 8.42 -12.56
C VAL A 102 12.22 7.76 -13.52
N GLU A 103 12.03 6.44 -13.40
CA GLU A 103 11.06 5.67 -14.17
C GLU A 103 9.64 6.22 -13.96
N MET A 104 9.24 6.41 -12.71
CA MET A 104 7.93 6.97 -12.37
C MET A 104 7.76 8.41 -12.87
N THR A 105 8.80 9.24 -12.76
CA THR A 105 8.80 10.61 -13.31
C THR A 105 8.58 10.61 -14.82
N ASN A 106 9.25 9.72 -15.56
CA ASN A 106 9.08 9.60 -17.00
C ASN A 106 7.65 9.17 -17.38
N LEU A 107 7.05 8.27 -16.63
CA LEU A 107 5.65 7.85 -16.82
C LEU A 107 4.67 9.01 -16.57
N ILE A 108 4.88 9.81 -15.53
CA ILE A 108 4.05 11.00 -15.28
C ILE A 108 4.13 11.98 -16.46
N LEU A 109 5.33 12.18 -17.02
CA LEU A 109 5.56 13.09 -18.15
C LEU A 109 4.83 12.66 -19.43
N GLN A 110 4.53 11.37 -19.60
CA GLN A 110 3.70 10.85 -20.70
C GLN A 110 2.21 11.22 -20.56
N SER A 111 1.77 11.60 -19.35
CA SER A 111 0.41 12.07 -19.09
C SER A 111 0.28 13.60 -19.25
N LYS A 112 -0.97 14.10 -19.18
CA LYS A 112 -1.25 15.54 -19.07
C LYS A 112 -1.11 16.11 -17.65
N PHE A 113 -0.86 15.27 -16.65
CA PHE A 113 -0.79 15.67 -15.25
C PHE A 113 0.63 15.97 -14.81
N ARG A 114 0.78 16.84 -13.81
CA ARG A 114 2.06 17.17 -13.19
C ARG A 114 1.88 17.16 -11.67
N LYS A 115 2.96 16.83 -10.95
CA LYS A 115 2.95 16.87 -9.49
C LYS A 115 2.77 18.32 -9.01
N ASP A 116 1.74 18.53 -8.20
CA ASP A 116 1.61 19.77 -7.44
C ASP A 116 2.61 19.76 -6.28
N SER A 117 3.75 20.42 -6.47
CA SER A 117 4.81 20.45 -5.47
C SER A 117 4.50 21.37 -4.29
N GLU A 118 3.45 22.20 -4.38
CA GLU A 118 3.00 23.05 -3.28
C GLU A 118 2.27 22.20 -2.25
N ASN A 119 1.34 21.36 -2.70
CA ASN A 119 0.46 20.57 -1.84
C ASN A 119 0.93 19.13 -1.64
N PHE A 120 1.77 18.59 -2.53
CA PHE A 120 2.23 17.21 -2.47
C PHE A 120 3.75 17.12 -2.29
N LYS A 121 4.19 16.75 -1.08
CA LYS A 121 5.61 16.76 -0.69
C LYS A 121 6.35 15.45 -0.98
N GLU A 122 5.65 14.34 -1.15
CA GLU A 122 6.34 13.07 -1.39
C GLU A 122 7.00 13.02 -2.78
N ALA A 123 8.00 12.15 -2.88
CA ALA A 123 8.63 11.81 -4.14
C ALA A 123 7.64 11.10 -5.08
N GLU A 124 7.93 11.16 -6.38
CA GLU A 124 7.09 10.57 -7.43
C GLU A 124 6.96 9.05 -7.28
N ASP A 125 7.94 8.36 -6.69
CA ASP A 125 7.88 6.92 -6.43
C ASP A 125 7.46 6.56 -5.00
N HIS A 126 7.00 7.53 -4.22
CA HIS A 126 6.34 7.24 -2.95
C HIS A 126 5.03 6.50 -3.20
N VAL A 127 4.76 5.42 -2.45
CA VAL A 127 3.59 4.56 -2.67
C VAL A 127 2.26 5.33 -2.64
N SER A 128 2.11 6.32 -1.74
CA SER A 128 0.91 7.16 -1.71
C SER A 128 0.75 8.00 -2.98
N PHE A 129 1.85 8.53 -3.53
CA PHE A 129 1.82 9.26 -4.79
C PHE A 129 1.43 8.35 -5.95
N ILE A 130 2.07 7.17 -6.03
CA ILE A 130 1.79 6.22 -7.11
C ILE A 130 0.29 5.84 -7.10
N PHE A 131 -0.28 5.55 -5.93
CA PHE A 131 -1.71 5.24 -5.82
C PHE A 131 -2.60 6.45 -6.15
N SER A 132 -2.27 7.64 -5.67
CA SER A 132 -2.98 8.87 -6.04
C SER A 132 -2.98 9.10 -7.55
N PHE A 133 -1.83 8.86 -8.20
CA PHE A 133 -1.70 9.04 -9.64
C PHE A 133 -2.49 7.99 -10.41
N LEU A 134 -2.47 6.73 -9.98
CA LEU A 134 -3.29 5.66 -10.56
C LEU A 134 -4.80 5.95 -10.43
N GLN A 135 -5.25 6.41 -9.25
CA GLN A 135 -6.61 6.88 -9.06
C GLN A 135 -6.94 7.98 -10.09
N THR A 136 -6.09 9.00 -10.16
CA THR A 136 -6.25 10.16 -11.04
C THR A 136 -6.37 9.75 -12.51
N LEU A 137 -5.58 8.76 -12.97
CA LEU A 137 -5.66 8.23 -14.33
C LEU A 137 -6.96 7.48 -14.62
N ILE A 138 -7.52 6.76 -13.64
CA ILE A 138 -8.80 6.06 -13.79
C ILE A 138 -9.97 7.06 -13.81
N GLU A 139 -9.92 8.07 -12.96
CA GLU A 139 -10.99 9.09 -12.84
C GLU A 139 -11.13 9.98 -14.08
N GLN A 140 -10.11 10.03 -14.95
CA GLN A 140 -10.21 10.72 -16.24
C GLN A 140 -11.31 10.13 -17.13
N ASP A 141 -11.42 8.81 -17.15
CA ASP A 141 -12.41 8.09 -17.95
C ASP A 141 -12.66 6.70 -17.38
N PHE A 142 -13.74 6.58 -16.59
CA PHE A 142 -14.15 5.29 -16.03
C PHE A 142 -14.57 4.27 -17.11
N SER A 143 -14.91 4.70 -18.32
CA SER A 143 -15.31 3.78 -19.40
C SER A 143 -14.12 3.11 -20.10
N GLN A 144 -12.91 3.64 -19.89
CA GLN A 144 -11.70 3.12 -20.52
C GLN A 144 -11.30 1.76 -19.90
N ASN A 145 -11.38 0.69 -20.71
CA ASN A 145 -11.00 -0.66 -20.28
C ASN A 145 -9.47 -0.79 -20.11
N GLU A 146 -8.71 -0.24 -21.06
CA GLU A 146 -7.26 -0.39 -21.14
C GLU A 146 -6.59 0.99 -21.13
N ASN A 147 -5.89 1.28 -20.04
CA ASN A 147 -5.03 2.43 -19.93
C ASN A 147 -3.58 1.94 -19.91
N ILE A 148 -2.88 2.13 -21.03
CA ILE A 148 -1.49 1.68 -21.22
C ILE A 148 -0.59 2.22 -20.11
N LEU A 149 -0.79 3.49 -19.73
CA LEU A 149 0.03 4.12 -18.70
C LEU A 149 -0.16 3.49 -17.32
N ILE A 150 -1.38 3.08 -16.96
CA ILE A 150 -1.64 2.31 -15.72
C ILE A 150 -0.89 0.98 -15.75
N ASN A 151 -0.92 0.29 -16.89
CA ASN A 151 -0.20 -0.97 -17.09
C ASN A 151 1.32 -0.76 -16.94
N ASP A 152 1.86 0.27 -17.58
CA ASP A 152 3.29 0.60 -17.52
C ASP A 152 3.74 0.98 -16.11
N ILE A 153 2.93 1.72 -15.34
CA ILE A 153 3.22 2.01 -13.93
C ILE A 153 3.27 0.72 -13.11
N TYR A 154 2.32 -0.19 -13.32
CA TYR A 154 2.33 -1.46 -12.61
C TYR A 154 3.56 -2.30 -12.94
N ILE A 155 3.81 -2.54 -14.22
CA ILE A 155 4.88 -3.42 -14.69
C ILE A 155 6.24 -2.85 -14.27
N ASN A 156 6.45 -1.55 -14.50
CA ASN A 156 7.77 -0.96 -14.33
C ASN A 156 8.04 -0.47 -12.91
N VAL A 157 7.03 -0.09 -12.13
CA VAL A 157 7.25 0.54 -10.81
C VAL A 157 6.74 -0.33 -9.67
N LEU A 158 5.48 -0.77 -9.69
CA LEU A 158 4.84 -1.39 -8.52
C LEU A 158 5.07 -2.90 -8.38
N ASN A 159 5.01 -3.66 -9.48
CA ASN A 159 4.89 -5.12 -9.42
C ASN A 159 6.05 -5.77 -8.67
N ASP A 160 7.27 -5.23 -8.83
CA ASP A 160 8.49 -5.73 -8.19
C ASP A 160 8.65 -5.33 -6.71
N VAL A 161 7.89 -4.35 -6.23
CA VAL A 161 8.09 -3.78 -4.89
C VAL A 161 6.93 -4.04 -3.94
N ILE A 162 5.71 -4.17 -4.47
CA ILE A 162 4.50 -4.05 -3.68
C ILE A 162 4.30 -5.22 -2.69
N ASP A 163 4.66 -6.44 -3.07
CA ASP A 163 4.49 -7.61 -2.18
C ASP A 163 5.41 -7.52 -0.95
N LEU A 164 6.63 -7.03 -1.14
CA LEU A 164 7.56 -6.82 -0.03
C LEU A 164 7.10 -5.67 0.88
N PHE A 165 6.55 -4.60 0.31
CA PHE A 165 5.93 -3.50 1.07
C PHE A 165 4.76 -4.01 1.93
N ILE A 166 3.81 -4.73 1.32
CA ILE A 166 2.67 -5.37 2.01
C ILE A 166 3.16 -6.24 3.17
N LYS A 167 4.14 -7.11 2.90
CA LYS A 167 4.68 -8.04 3.89
C LYS A 167 5.32 -7.30 5.07
N LYS A 168 6.07 -6.23 4.82
CA LYS A 168 6.66 -5.43 5.89
C LYS A 168 5.57 -4.83 6.78
N ILE A 169 4.54 -4.22 6.19
CA ILE A 169 3.41 -3.66 6.96
C ILE A 169 2.74 -4.74 7.80
N TYR A 170 2.40 -5.87 7.18
CA TYR A 170 1.75 -6.97 7.89
C TYR A 170 2.57 -7.48 9.08
N SER A 171 3.90 -7.48 8.95
CA SER A 171 4.83 -7.99 9.97
C SER A 171 5.29 -6.98 11.02
N HIS A 172 4.99 -5.68 10.83
CA HIS A 172 5.49 -4.63 11.70
C HIS A 172 4.82 -4.70 13.08
N GLU A 173 5.60 -4.48 14.15
CA GLU A 173 5.19 -4.72 15.52
C GLU A 173 4.08 -3.76 15.99
N SER A 174 4.11 -2.51 15.53
CA SER A 174 3.06 -1.52 15.79
C SER A 174 1.82 -1.69 14.91
N SER A 175 1.82 -2.58 13.90
CA SER A 175 0.70 -2.69 12.98
C SER A 175 -0.48 -3.46 13.57
N ILE A 176 -1.55 -2.72 13.84
CA ILE A 176 -2.88 -3.16 14.25
C ILE A 176 -3.87 -2.83 13.14
N PHE A 177 -4.19 -1.54 12.93
CA PHE A 177 -5.01 -1.09 11.80
C PHE A 177 -4.30 -1.34 10.46
N TYR A 178 -3.00 -1.05 10.38
CA TYR A 178 -2.23 -1.23 9.16
C TYR A 178 -2.03 -2.70 8.78
N LYS A 179 -2.17 -3.63 9.73
CA LYS A 179 -2.18 -5.06 9.42
C LYS A 179 -3.41 -5.43 8.58
N GLU A 180 -4.57 -4.88 8.92
CA GLU A 180 -5.79 -5.04 8.12
C GLU A 180 -5.67 -4.31 6.78
N ALA A 181 -5.06 -3.11 6.77
CA ALA A 181 -4.75 -2.41 5.52
C ALA A 181 -3.83 -3.23 4.59
N ALA A 182 -2.85 -3.96 5.14
CA ALA A 182 -1.98 -4.85 4.37
C ALA A 182 -2.71 -6.06 3.79
N ILE A 183 -3.65 -6.67 4.55
CA ILE A 183 -4.51 -7.74 4.05
C ILE A 183 -5.37 -7.22 2.89
N LEU A 184 -6.01 -6.06 3.08
CA LEU A 184 -6.85 -5.44 2.07
C LEU A 184 -6.05 -5.08 0.80
N LEU A 185 -4.85 -4.52 0.98
CA LEU A 185 -3.96 -4.18 -0.12
C LEU A 185 -3.53 -5.44 -0.89
N LYS A 186 -3.22 -6.54 -0.20
CA LYS A 186 -2.88 -7.80 -0.85
C LYS A 186 -4.00 -8.28 -1.78
N VAL A 187 -5.22 -8.37 -1.26
CA VAL A 187 -6.40 -8.79 -2.04
C VAL A 187 -6.59 -7.87 -3.26
N PHE A 188 -6.47 -6.56 -3.06
CA PHE A 188 -6.60 -5.59 -4.14
C PHE A 188 -5.51 -5.73 -5.21
N ILE A 189 -4.25 -5.91 -4.83
CA ILE A 189 -3.14 -6.09 -5.78
C ILE A 189 -3.29 -7.39 -6.59
N GLU A 190 -3.79 -8.47 -5.97
CA GLU A 190 -4.10 -9.72 -6.68
C GLU A 190 -5.23 -9.53 -7.71
N LEU A 191 -6.27 -8.77 -7.35
CA LEU A 191 -7.32 -8.35 -8.28
C LEU A 191 -6.75 -7.50 -9.42
N GLU A 192 -5.92 -6.50 -9.13
CA GLU A 192 -5.34 -5.61 -10.13
C GLU A 192 -4.44 -6.37 -11.11
N ARG A 193 -3.59 -7.28 -10.62
CA ARG A 193 -2.78 -8.15 -11.47
C ARG A 193 -3.64 -9.00 -12.40
N THR A 194 -4.74 -9.54 -11.89
CA THR A 194 -5.70 -10.32 -12.70
C THR A 194 -6.37 -9.43 -13.76
N TYR A 195 -6.82 -8.25 -13.37
CA TYR A 195 -7.50 -7.30 -14.25
C TYR A 195 -6.58 -6.77 -15.35
N LEU A 196 -5.32 -6.45 -15.02
CA LEU A 196 -4.31 -5.94 -15.95
C LEU A 196 -3.57 -7.04 -16.71
N ASN A 197 -3.85 -8.32 -16.43
CA ASN A 197 -3.15 -9.49 -16.97
C ASN A 197 -1.63 -9.47 -16.71
N ILE A 198 -1.24 -9.07 -15.49
CA ILE A 198 0.16 -8.98 -15.03
C ILE A 198 0.50 -10.19 -14.17
N LYS A 199 1.65 -10.81 -14.45
CA LYS A 199 2.17 -11.92 -13.63
C LYS A 199 3.11 -11.40 -12.55
N ILE A 200 3.16 -12.12 -11.43
CA ILE A 200 4.17 -11.91 -10.38
C ILE A 200 5.56 -12.23 -10.96
N ASN A 201 6.54 -11.39 -10.69
CA ASN A 201 7.90 -11.59 -11.16
C ASN A 201 8.58 -12.73 -10.37
N ASP A 202 9.29 -13.62 -11.07
CA ASP A 202 9.83 -14.86 -10.49
C ASP A 202 10.82 -14.63 -9.34
N ASN A 203 11.48 -13.46 -9.30
CA ASN A 203 12.39 -13.08 -8.22
C ASN A 203 11.68 -12.94 -6.86
N GLN A 204 10.38 -12.64 -6.83
CA GLN A 204 9.60 -12.49 -5.59
C GLN A 204 9.14 -13.82 -5.00
N LYS A 205 8.88 -14.85 -5.84
CA LYS A 205 8.48 -16.19 -5.37
C LYS A 205 9.51 -16.84 -4.45
N ILE A 206 10.79 -16.57 -4.70
CA ILE A 206 11.92 -17.13 -3.96
C ILE A 206 12.00 -16.57 -2.52
N ASP A 207 11.60 -15.32 -2.30
CA ASP A 207 11.62 -14.68 -0.98
C ASP A 207 10.38 -15.01 -0.13
N GLU A 208 9.23 -15.28 -0.76
CA GLU A 208 8.05 -15.81 -0.05
C GLU A 208 8.37 -17.19 0.56
N GLU A 209 8.85 -18.15 -0.24
CA GLU A 209 9.19 -19.51 0.23
C GLU A 209 10.26 -19.52 1.34
N LYS A 210 11.33 -18.72 1.18
CA LYS A 210 12.43 -18.64 2.17
C LYS A 210 12.02 -17.98 3.48
N SER A 211 11.07 -17.04 3.44
CA SER A 211 10.64 -16.31 4.63
C SER A 211 9.65 -17.08 5.50
N PHE A 212 8.72 -17.82 4.89
CA PHE A 212 7.80 -18.69 5.64
C PHE A 212 8.52 -19.85 6.32
N HIS A 213 9.64 -20.33 5.75
CA HIS A 213 10.44 -21.41 6.35
C HIS A 213 11.42 -20.93 7.44
N LYS A 214 11.72 -19.63 7.53
CA LYS A 214 12.62 -19.08 8.57
C LYS A 214 11.93 -18.87 9.93
N SER A 215 10.60 -18.80 10.00
CA SER A 215 9.87 -18.61 11.28
C SER A 215 9.91 -19.80 12.23
N LYS A 216 10.40 -20.98 11.80
CA LYS A 216 10.47 -22.20 12.64
C LYS A 216 11.83 -22.49 13.30
N LYS A 217 12.87 -21.68 13.10
CA LYS A 217 14.19 -21.96 13.70
C LYS A 217 14.66 -20.86 14.65
N SER A 218 14.48 -21.19 15.94
CA SER A 218 15.31 -20.88 17.12
C SER A 218 15.17 -19.53 17.84
N PHE A 219 14.21 -19.47 18.76
CA PHE A 219 14.49 -18.97 20.12
C PHE A 219 14.92 -20.15 21.01
N ARG A 220 16.20 -20.54 20.94
CA ARG A 220 16.80 -21.42 21.97
C ARG A 220 17.40 -20.53 23.06
N LYS A 221 16.68 -20.45 24.18
CA LYS A 221 17.08 -19.89 25.49
C LYS A 221 18.57 -20.10 25.78
N LYS A 222 19.35 -19.03 25.93
CA LYS A 222 20.56 -19.08 26.76
C LYS A 222 20.16 -18.76 28.21
N LYS A 223 19.96 -19.80 29.00
CA LYS A 223 19.80 -19.73 30.46
C LYS A 223 21.16 -20.03 31.11
N LYS A 224 21.64 -19.06 31.91
CA LYS A 224 22.59 -19.13 33.04
C LYS A 224 23.92 -19.89 32.90
N ARG A 225 25.01 -19.19 33.24
CA ARG A 225 25.97 -19.69 34.25
C ARG A 225 26.34 -18.55 35.21
N LYS A 226 26.11 -18.83 36.50
CA LYS A 226 26.57 -18.11 37.69
C LYS A 226 27.94 -18.67 38.09
N GLU A 227 28.74 -17.81 38.75
CA GLU A 227 29.81 -18.10 39.74
C GLU A 227 31.01 -18.89 39.18
N THR A 228 32.26 -18.46 39.35
CA THR A 228 32.95 -17.94 40.56
C THR A 228 33.83 -16.73 40.29
#